data_AF-A0A936SYB3-F1
#
_entry.id   AF-A0A936SYB3-F1
#
_cell.length_a   1.000
_cell.length_b   1.000
_cell.length_c   1.000
_cell.angle_alpha   90.00
_cell.angle_beta   90.00
_cell.angle_gamma   90.00
#
_symmetry.space_group_name_H-M   'P 1'
#
loop_
_entity.id
_entity.type
_entity.pdbx_description
1 polymer ?
#
loop_
_entity_poly.entity_id
_entity_poly.type
_entity_poly.pdbx_seq_one_letter_code
_entity_poly.pdbx_strand_id
1 'polypeptide(L)'
;MTYRNERDALRGRIQGLEQDLQDARRSQQDDEAKRARIAQIEARMREAEGNLRMMRTELESLGGASRPKNSSRVALVVAAAVVLLGAGMASVLIVSKPVMRPVNTPPNRVVEAPAVPIAEVPVPKAEPQPVPAQPEVPARRVDVQWNGKVTRANGLGAGSGAPCVVSATLESKGEKPRIPSLSVQCGGKPVYRSSDKLEGMSMSSSGFAEEPGKEAGTFAYAIKYSDTGARSGPRTQLSLDTTQGQGVVWSDVVPIFRVEFSVPALSAPVRGERLMKEKSESDQK
;
A
#
# COMPACT_ATOMS: atom_id res chain seq x y z
N MET A 1 55.88 -4.47 -3.72
CA MET A 1 54.63 -3.69 -3.52
C MET A 1 53.38 -4.57 -3.40
N THR A 2 53.37 -5.78 -3.94
CA THR A 2 52.26 -6.77 -3.90
C THR A 2 51.78 -7.17 -2.49
N TYR A 3 52.69 -7.40 -1.54
CA TYR A 3 52.35 -7.76 -0.16
C TYR A 3 51.48 -6.74 0.59
N ARG A 4 51.57 -5.45 0.22
CA ARG A 4 50.80 -4.38 0.87
C ARG A 4 49.34 -4.40 0.41
N ASN A 5 49.13 -4.63 -0.89
CA ASN A 5 47.79 -4.74 -1.49
C ASN A 5 47.04 -5.99 -0.98
N GLU A 6 47.73 -7.12 -0.80
CA GLU A 6 47.11 -8.34 -0.25
C GLU A 6 46.65 -8.15 1.20
N ARG A 7 47.45 -7.45 2.01
CA ARG A 7 47.10 -7.16 3.39
C ARG A 7 45.89 -6.22 3.52
N ASP A 8 45.78 -5.23 2.64
CA ASP A 8 44.64 -4.32 2.62
C ASP A 8 43.38 -5.02 2.08
N ALA A 9 43.51 -5.92 1.10
CA ALA A 9 42.41 -6.77 0.63
C ALA A 9 41.88 -7.71 1.72
N LEU A 10 42.77 -8.30 2.52
CA LEU A 10 42.37 -9.15 3.66
C LEU A 10 41.66 -8.34 4.76
N ARG A 11 42.14 -7.13 5.06
CA ARG A 11 41.47 -6.22 6.01
C ARG A 11 40.07 -5.83 5.55
N GLY A 12 39.89 -5.52 4.26
CA GLY A 12 38.58 -5.21 3.70
C GLY A 12 37.61 -6.39 3.80
N ARG A 13 38.09 -7.62 3.57
CA ARG A 13 37.27 -8.84 3.75
C ARG A 13 36.86 -9.09 5.19
N ILE A 14 37.77 -8.89 6.14
CA ILE A 14 37.46 -9.05 7.58
C ILE A 14 36.40 -8.03 8.00
N GLN A 15 36.56 -6.76 7.61
CA GLN A 15 35.56 -5.71 7.90
C GLN A 15 34.20 -6.02 7.27
N GLY A 16 34.18 -6.52 6.03
CA GLY A 16 32.95 -6.96 5.37
C GLY A 16 32.25 -8.09 6.12
N LEU A 17 33.01 -9.13 6.53
CA LEU A 17 32.45 -10.26 7.28
C LEU A 17 31.96 -9.85 8.68
N GLU A 18 32.63 -8.91 9.34
CA GLU A 18 32.17 -8.36 10.63
C GLU A 18 30.85 -7.59 10.47
N GLN A 19 30.72 -6.81 9.40
CA GLN A 19 29.49 -6.10 9.08
C GLN A 19 28.34 -7.07 8.75
N ASP A 20 28.60 -8.08 7.93
CA ASP A 20 27.60 -9.10 7.58
C ASP A 20 27.12 -9.88 8.82
N LEU A 21 28.02 -10.22 9.74
CA LEU A 21 27.65 -10.86 11.01
C LEU A 21 26.82 -9.94 11.90
N GLN A 22 27.11 -8.64 11.92
CA GLN A 22 26.33 -7.68 12.69
C GLN A 22 24.92 -7.51 12.11
N ASP A 23 24.80 -7.46 10.80
CA ASP A 23 23.51 -7.33 10.13
C ASP A 23 22.66 -8.61 10.24
N ALA A 24 23.30 -9.80 10.15
CA ALA A 24 22.65 -11.08 10.43
C ALA A 24 22.13 -11.19 11.88
N ARG A 25 22.86 -10.64 12.85
CA ARG A 25 22.39 -10.59 14.25
C ARG A 25 21.19 -9.65 14.42
N ARG A 26 21.21 -8.48 13.75
CA ARG A 26 20.08 -7.54 13.79
C ARG A 26 18.82 -8.15 13.18
N SER A 27 18.94 -8.84 12.04
CA SER A 27 17.79 -9.48 11.41
C SER A 27 17.18 -10.58 12.28
N GLN A 28 18.01 -11.39 12.97
CA GLN A 28 17.52 -12.38 13.94
C GLN A 28 16.77 -11.73 15.11
N GLN A 29 17.30 -10.64 15.68
CA GLN A 29 16.63 -9.90 16.75
C GLN A 29 15.29 -9.32 16.31
N ASP A 30 15.21 -8.78 15.09
CA ASP A 30 13.98 -8.25 14.53
C ASP A 30 12.92 -9.35 14.33
N ASP A 31 13.33 -10.54 13.91
CA ASP A 31 12.42 -11.67 13.71
C ASP A 31 11.93 -12.26 15.04
N GLU A 32 12.77 -12.32 16.07
CA GLU A 32 12.34 -12.66 17.43
C GLU A 32 11.33 -11.64 17.97
N ALA A 33 11.58 -10.35 17.76
CA ALA A 33 10.67 -9.29 18.18
C ALA A 33 9.31 -9.38 17.45
N LYS A 34 9.30 -9.69 16.15
CA LYS A 34 8.07 -9.94 15.39
C LYS A 34 7.32 -11.15 15.93
N ARG A 35 8.00 -12.27 16.19
CA ARG A 35 7.38 -13.48 16.78
C ARG A 35 6.77 -13.20 18.15
N ALA A 36 7.46 -12.45 19.01
CA ALA A 36 6.93 -12.03 20.31
C ALA A 36 5.67 -11.17 20.17
N ARG A 37 5.62 -10.24 19.20
CA ARG A 37 4.43 -9.43 18.91
C ARG A 37 3.26 -10.28 18.42
N ILE A 38 3.51 -11.24 17.53
CA ILE A 38 2.47 -12.15 17.03
C ILE A 38 1.88 -12.97 18.19
N ALA A 39 2.73 -13.55 19.04
CA ALA A 39 2.29 -14.30 20.21
C ALA A 39 1.44 -13.44 21.18
N GLN A 40 1.81 -12.16 21.36
CA GLN A 40 1.01 -11.23 22.18
C GLN A 40 -0.36 -10.93 21.57
N ILE A 41 -0.46 -10.79 20.24
CA ILE A 41 -1.72 -10.57 19.54
C ILE A 41 -2.63 -11.80 19.65
N GLU A 42 -2.07 -13.00 19.45
CA GLU A 42 -2.82 -14.26 19.59
C GLU A 42 -3.34 -14.47 21.01
N ALA A 43 -2.57 -14.10 22.04
CA ALA A 43 -3.01 -14.15 23.43
C ALA A 43 -4.22 -13.22 23.67
N ARG A 44 -4.17 -11.99 23.14
CA ARG A 44 -5.30 -11.05 23.23
C ARG A 44 -6.55 -11.53 22.48
N MET A 45 -6.38 -12.19 21.33
CA MET A 45 -7.49 -12.79 20.61
C MET A 45 -8.17 -13.89 21.42
N ARG A 46 -7.39 -14.79 22.05
CA ARG A 46 -7.93 -15.84 22.92
C ARG A 46 -8.69 -15.27 24.12
N GLU A 47 -8.19 -14.18 24.71
CA GLU A 47 -8.88 -13.49 25.80
C GLU A 47 -10.19 -12.86 25.33
N ALA A 48 -10.20 -12.20 24.16
CA ALA A 48 -11.40 -11.62 23.57
C ALA A 48 -12.47 -12.68 23.24
N GLU A 49 -12.06 -13.84 22.71
CA GLU A 49 -12.98 -14.97 22.47
C GLU A 49 -13.58 -15.50 23.78
N GLY A 50 -12.78 -15.58 24.85
CA GLY A 50 -13.27 -15.94 26.19
C GLY A 50 -14.33 -14.96 26.69
N ASN A 51 -14.08 -13.66 26.57
CA ASN A 51 -15.01 -12.61 26.97
C ASN A 51 -16.32 -12.66 26.15
N LEU A 52 -16.24 -12.90 24.84
CA LEU A 52 -17.44 -13.06 24.00
C LEU A 52 -18.26 -14.28 24.39
N ARG A 53 -17.62 -15.39 24.77
CA ARG A 53 -18.32 -16.58 25.29
C ARG A 53 -19.01 -16.27 26.62
N MET A 54 -18.35 -15.58 27.53
CA MET A 54 -18.98 -15.16 28.80
C MET A 54 -20.18 -14.25 28.58
N MET A 55 -20.05 -13.22 27.75
CA MET A 55 -21.17 -12.34 27.40
C MET A 55 -22.32 -13.11 26.77
N ARG A 56 -22.04 -14.12 25.94
CA ARG A 56 -23.08 -14.97 25.34
C ARG A 56 -23.82 -15.77 26.41
N THR A 57 -23.11 -16.33 27.40
CA THR A 57 -23.74 -17.06 28.51
C THR A 57 -24.53 -16.15 29.45
N GLU A 58 -24.07 -14.92 29.69
CA GLU A 58 -24.83 -13.91 30.43
C GLU A 58 -26.09 -13.45 29.69
N LEU A 59 -26.00 -13.29 28.36
CA LEU A 59 -27.16 -12.99 27.54
C LEU A 59 -28.16 -14.15 27.49
N GLU A 60 -27.69 -15.39 27.52
CA GLU A 60 -28.57 -16.57 27.56
C GLU A 60 -29.25 -16.71 28.93
N SER A 61 -28.54 -16.41 30.03
CA SER A 61 -29.14 -16.40 31.37
C SER A 61 -30.17 -15.28 31.55
N LEU A 62 -29.95 -14.11 30.93
CA LEU A 62 -30.91 -13.01 30.89
C LEU A 62 -32.03 -13.21 29.86
N GLY A 63 -31.76 -13.94 28.77
CA GLY A 63 -32.67 -14.20 27.65
C GLY A 63 -33.63 -15.36 27.84
N GLY A 64 -33.53 -16.09 28.96
CA GLY A 64 -34.48 -17.14 29.37
C GLY A 64 -35.87 -16.61 29.78
N ALA A 65 -36.08 -15.30 29.83
CA ALA A 65 -37.40 -14.70 30.03
C ALA A 65 -38.22 -14.79 28.73
N SER A 66 -38.96 -15.89 28.59
CA SER A 66 -40.21 -16.04 27.84
C SER A 66 -40.42 -15.04 26.68
N ARG A 67 -40.16 -15.52 25.46
CA ARG A 67 -40.62 -14.94 24.19
C ARG A 67 -42.08 -14.45 24.36
N PRO A 68 -42.38 -13.14 24.35
CA PRO A 68 -43.74 -12.67 24.59
C PRO A 68 -44.64 -13.16 23.45
N LYS A 69 -45.58 -14.01 23.82
CA LYS A 69 -46.61 -14.56 22.93
C LYS A 69 -47.43 -13.37 22.41
N ASN A 70 -47.40 -13.21 21.10
CA ASN A 70 -48.04 -12.19 20.28
C ASN A 70 -49.37 -11.66 20.87
N SER A 71 -49.35 -10.46 21.46
CA SER A 71 -50.55 -9.64 21.61
C SER A 71 -50.28 -8.26 21.00
N SER A 72 -51.00 -7.97 19.91
CA SER A 72 -50.64 -6.93 18.94
C SER A 72 -51.01 -5.50 19.35
N ARG A 73 -51.03 -5.16 20.66
CA ARG A 73 -51.54 -3.85 21.10
C ARG A 73 -50.72 -3.11 22.15
N VAL A 74 -49.53 -3.59 22.54
CA VAL A 74 -48.68 -2.92 23.56
C VAL A 74 -47.29 -2.52 23.01
N ALA A 75 -47.11 -2.47 21.69
CA ALA A 75 -45.82 -2.15 21.06
C ALA A 75 -45.44 -0.64 21.11
N LEU A 76 -46.23 0.21 21.75
CA LEU A 76 -46.04 1.67 21.72
C LEU A 76 -45.37 2.24 22.99
N VAL A 77 -45.19 1.45 24.06
CA VAL A 77 -44.68 1.98 25.34
C VAL A 77 -43.20 1.64 25.59
N VAL A 78 -42.65 0.60 24.97
CA VAL A 78 -41.24 0.17 25.21
C VAL A 78 -40.23 0.96 24.35
N ALA A 79 -40.67 1.64 23.29
CA ALA A 79 -39.81 2.48 22.45
C ALA A 79 -39.31 3.76 23.15
N ALA A 80 -39.92 4.17 24.27
CA ALA A 80 -39.53 5.37 25.02
C ALA A 80 -38.46 5.12 26.10
N ALA A 81 -38.23 3.86 26.51
CA ALA A 81 -37.30 3.55 27.61
C ALA A 81 -35.87 3.23 27.16
N VAL A 82 -35.65 2.85 25.89
CA VAL A 82 -34.31 2.51 25.37
C VAL A 82 -33.54 3.75 24.87
N VAL A 83 -34.22 4.87 24.63
CA VAL A 83 -33.58 6.13 24.20
C VAL A 83 -32.92 6.89 25.36
N LEU A 84 -33.24 6.56 26.62
CA LEU A 84 -32.66 7.24 27.80
C LEU A 84 -31.42 6.56 28.41
N LEU A 85 -31.06 5.34 27.97
CA LEU A 85 -29.84 4.64 28.43
C LEU A 85 -28.67 4.73 27.41
N GLY A 86 -28.89 5.32 26.23
CA GLY A 86 -27.87 5.52 25.20
C GLY A 86 -27.07 6.83 25.30
N ALA A 87 -27.18 7.57 26.41
CA ALA A 87 -26.51 8.86 26.61
C ALA A 87 -25.38 8.84 27.66
N GLY A 88 -24.91 7.64 28.07
CA GLY A 88 -24.07 7.48 29.26
C GLY A 88 -22.66 6.88 29.08
N MET A 89 -22.11 6.75 27.86
CA MET A 89 -20.71 6.29 27.67
C MET A 89 -19.98 7.07 26.59
N ALA A 90 -19.99 8.40 26.70
CA ALA A 90 -19.16 9.30 25.91
C ALA A 90 -18.27 10.13 26.85
N SER A 91 -17.36 9.49 27.59
CA SER A 91 -16.40 10.21 28.45
C SER A 91 -15.27 9.33 29.01
N VAL A 92 -14.45 8.71 28.15
CA VAL A 92 -13.07 8.33 28.52
C VAL A 92 -12.12 8.63 27.35
N LEU A 93 -11.93 9.93 27.07
CA LEU A 93 -10.72 10.41 26.38
C LEU A 93 -9.71 10.80 27.45
N ILE A 94 -8.91 9.83 27.91
CA ILE A 94 -7.75 10.12 28.75
C ILE A 94 -6.62 10.60 27.84
N VAL A 95 -6.49 11.93 27.88
CA VAL A 95 -5.29 12.74 27.67
C VAL A 95 -3.98 11.93 27.79
N SER A 96 -3.40 11.60 26.65
CA SER A 96 -2.00 11.15 26.56
C SER A 96 -1.14 12.39 26.28
N LYS A 97 -0.56 12.98 27.33
CA LYS A 97 0.45 14.04 27.19
C LYS A 97 1.70 13.45 26.53
N PRO A 98 2.20 13.98 25.40
CA PRO A 98 3.53 13.62 24.94
C PRO A 98 4.56 14.17 25.93
N VAL A 99 5.28 13.26 26.59
CA VAL A 99 6.51 13.60 27.31
C VAL A 99 7.52 14.05 26.25
N MET A 100 7.68 15.37 26.10
CA MET A 100 8.81 15.94 25.38
C MET A 100 10.08 15.52 26.09
N ARG A 101 10.85 14.63 25.49
CA ARG A 101 12.25 14.43 25.87
C ARG A 101 13.02 15.68 25.44
N PRO A 102 13.79 16.34 26.32
CA PRO A 102 14.68 17.41 25.89
C PRO A 102 15.68 16.83 24.90
N VAL A 103 15.70 17.38 23.69
CA VAL A 103 16.76 17.15 22.71
C VAL A 103 18.02 17.77 23.31
N ASN A 104 18.95 16.92 23.69
CA ASN A 104 20.28 17.31 24.14
C ASN A 104 21.04 17.77 22.89
N THR A 105 20.93 19.05 22.54
CA THR A 105 21.76 19.69 21.51
C THR A 105 23.22 19.67 21.99
N PRO A 106 24.14 19.00 21.29
CA PRO A 106 25.55 19.13 21.60
C PRO A 106 26.00 20.59 21.43
N PRO A 107 26.93 21.07 22.26
CA PRO A 107 27.42 22.44 22.19
C PRO A 107 28.04 22.72 20.82
N ASN A 108 27.61 23.84 20.26
CA ASN A 108 28.09 24.45 19.04
C ASN A 108 29.61 24.65 19.15
N ARG A 109 30.39 23.72 18.60
CA ARG A 109 31.84 23.86 18.51
C ARG A 109 32.09 24.82 17.35
N VAL A 110 32.37 26.08 17.70
CA VAL A 110 32.94 27.06 16.78
C VAL A 110 34.28 26.48 16.32
N VAL A 111 34.29 25.88 15.14
CA VAL A 111 35.52 25.56 14.43
C VAL A 111 35.94 26.84 13.75
N GLU A 112 36.91 27.49 14.38
CA GLU A 112 37.77 28.54 13.83
C GLU A 112 38.20 28.15 12.41
N ALA A 113 37.87 29.00 11.44
CA ALA A 113 38.22 28.79 10.04
C ALA A 113 39.75 28.91 9.87
N PRO A 114 40.46 27.85 9.45
CA PRO A 114 41.84 28.00 9.00
C PRO A 114 41.85 28.77 7.67
N ALA A 115 42.87 29.61 7.54
CA ALA A 115 43.11 30.54 6.46
C ALA A 115 42.89 29.96 5.05
N VAL A 116 42.32 30.81 4.19
CA VAL A 116 42.12 30.61 2.75
C VAL A 116 43.42 30.18 2.08
N PRO A 117 43.50 28.97 1.50
CA PRO A 117 44.52 28.64 0.52
C PRO A 117 44.11 29.26 -0.83
N ILE A 118 45.05 30.04 -1.34
CA ILE A 118 45.23 30.53 -2.71
C ILE A 118 44.44 29.75 -3.76
N ALA A 119 43.67 30.48 -4.56
CA ALA A 119 42.93 29.99 -5.72
C ALA A 119 43.83 29.16 -6.64
N GLU A 120 43.60 27.84 -6.68
CA GLU A 120 44.02 27.02 -7.80
C GLU A 120 43.16 27.38 -9.02
N VAL A 121 43.84 27.82 -10.07
CA VAL A 121 43.28 28.06 -11.39
C VAL A 121 42.53 26.79 -11.83
N PRO A 122 41.23 26.87 -12.18
CA PRO A 122 40.51 25.71 -12.67
C PRO A 122 41.15 25.26 -13.99
N VAL A 123 41.78 24.08 -13.96
CA VAL A 123 42.13 23.35 -15.18
C VAL A 123 40.79 23.09 -15.91
N PRO A 124 40.63 23.52 -17.17
CA PRO A 124 39.40 23.31 -17.91
C PRO A 124 39.14 21.80 -17.99
N LYS A 125 38.11 21.35 -17.27
CA LYS A 125 37.56 20.01 -17.36
C LYS A 125 37.10 19.84 -18.81
N ALA A 126 37.80 19.00 -19.57
CA ALA A 126 37.41 18.64 -20.92
C ALA A 126 35.92 18.28 -20.91
N GLU A 127 35.15 19.02 -21.69
CA GLU A 127 33.73 18.82 -21.89
C GLU A 127 33.52 17.37 -22.33
N PRO A 128 32.72 16.56 -21.62
CA PRO A 128 32.42 15.21 -22.05
C PRO A 128 31.85 15.28 -23.46
N GLN A 129 32.56 14.69 -24.43
CA GLN A 129 32.04 14.58 -25.80
C GLN A 129 30.63 13.94 -25.72
N PRO A 130 29.63 14.50 -26.40
CA PRO A 130 28.28 13.95 -26.40
C PRO A 130 28.35 12.52 -26.93
N VAL A 131 28.15 11.55 -26.04
CA VAL A 131 27.95 10.16 -26.43
C VAL A 131 26.77 10.15 -27.41
N PRO A 132 26.92 9.58 -28.62
CA PRO A 132 25.83 9.48 -29.58
C PRO A 132 24.61 8.90 -28.88
N ALA A 133 23.48 9.63 -28.92
CA ALA A 133 22.23 9.17 -28.34
C ALA A 133 21.90 7.80 -28.94
N GLN A 134 21.97 6.74 -28.12
CA GLN A 134 21.50 5.44 -28.53
C GLN A 134 20.03 5.57 -28.94
N PRO A 135 19.60 4.97 -30.08
CA PRO A 135 18.21 5.01 -30.50
C PRO A 135 17.31 4.51 -29.36
N GLU A 136 16.42 5.37 -28.86
CA GLU A 136 15.45 4.95 -27.84
C GLU A 136 14.53 3.90 -28.44
N VAL A 137 14.58 2.67 -27.92
CA VAL A 137 13.65 1.62 -28.30
C VAL A 137 12.23 2.13 -28.03
N PRO A 138 11.31 2.13 -29.03
CA PRO A 138 9.96 2.62 -28.85
C PRO A 138 9.24 1.80 -27.78
N ALA A 139 8.64 2.48 -26.81
CA ALA A 139 7.93 1.84 -25.72
C ALA A 139 6.62 1.22 -26.25
N ARG A 140 6.38 -0.07 -25.95
CA ARG A 140 5.13 -0.75 -26.31
C ARG A 140 4.04 -0.36 -25.31
N ARG A 141 2.84 -0.05 -25.80
CA ARG A 141 1.70 0.39 -24.99
C ARG A 141 0.44 -0.37 -25.35
N VAL A 142 -0.39 -0.66 -24.36
CA VAL A 142 -1.71 -1.27 -24.54
C VAL A 142 -2.68 -0.71 -23.50
N ASP A 143 -3.91 -0.46 -23.92
CA ASP A 143 -5.00 -0.07 -23.03
C ASP A 143 -5.84 -1.30 -22.68
N VAL A 144 -6.09 -1.48 -21.39
CA VAL A 144 -6.74 -2.66 -20.83
C VAL A 144 -7.84 -2.26 -19.86
N GLN A 145 -8.85 -3.11 -19.76
CA GLN A 145 -10.02 -2.87 -18.94
C GLN A 145 -10.42 -4.11 -18.14
N TRP A 146 -10.82 -3.89 -16.89
CA TRP A 146 -11.46 -4.88 -16.04
C TRP A 146 -12.86 -4.40 -15.64
N ASN A 147 -13.84 -5.28 -15.78
CA ASN A 147 -15.23 -5.02 -15.42
C ASN A 147 -15.56 -5.77 -14.12
N GLY A 148 -15.69 -5.01 -13.04
CA GLY A 148 -15.96 -5.46 -11.69
C GLY A 148 -17.30 -4.96 -11.15
N LYS A 149 -17.52 -5.16 -9.84
CA LYS A 149 -18.72 -4.71 -9.13
C LYS A 149 -18.39 -4.17 -7.75
N VAL A 150 -19.07 -3.11 -7.32
CA VAL A 150 -18.99 -2.60 -5.95
C VAL A 150 -19.44 -3.71 -4.99
N THR A 151 -18.62 -4.04 -4.00
CA THR A 151 -19.00 -4.95 -2.91
C THR A 151 -19.54 -4.15 -1.73
N ARG A 152 -18.90 -3.02 -1.42
CA ARG A 152 -19.28 -2.11 -0.33
C ARG A 152 -18.96 -0.66 -0.72
N ALA A 153 -19.82 0.28 -0.36
CA ALA A 153 -19.57 1.70 -0.54
C ALA A 153 -20.10 2.50 0.63
N ASN A 154 -19.29 3.46 1.09
CA ASN A 154 -19.62 4.42 2.14
C ASN A 154 -19.29 5.83 1.62
N GLY A 155 -20.17 6.81 1.82
CA GLY A 155 -19.96 8.20 1.40
C GLY A 155 -20.10 8.45 -0.11
N LEU A 156 -19.89 7.43 -0.94
CA LEU A 156 -20.21 7.46 -2.36
C LEU A 156 -21.58 6.82 -2.58
N GLY A 157 -22.52 7.52 -3.21
CA GLY A 157 -23.87 7.01 -3.52
C GLY A 157 -23.93 5.86 -4.55
N ALA A 158 -22.88 5.08 -4.69
CA ALA A 158 -22.86 3.86 -5.50
C ALA A 158 -23.34 2.70 -4.62
N GLY A 159 -24.49 2.10 -4.95
CA GLY A 159 -24.99 0.93 -4.21
C GLY A 159 -24.08 -0.30 -4.37
N SER A 160 -24.15 -1.23 -3.44
CA SER A 160 -23.56 -2.57 -3.62
C SER A 160 -24.11 -3.21 -4.90
N GLY A 161 -23.26 -3.89 -5.66
CA GLY A 161 -23.58 -4.46 -6.97
C GLY A 161 -23.48 -3.49 -8.14
N ALA A 162 -23.27 -2.19 -7.92
CA ALA A 162 -23.06 -1.22 -9.00
C ALA A 162 -21.84 -1.60 -9.85
N PRO A 163 -21.86 -1.37 -11.18
CA PRO A 163 -20.74 -1.70 -12.05
C PRO A 163 -19.52 -0.84 -11.69
N CYS A 164 -18.34 -1.46 -11.62
CA CYS A 164 -17.06 -0.78 -11.53
C CYS A 164 -16.20 -1.13 -12.74
N VAL A 165 -15.58 -0.14 -13.34
CA VAL A 165 -14.66 -0.29 -14.46
C VAL A 165 -13.30 0.23 -14.04
N VAL A 166 -12.29 -0.63 -14.16
CA VAL A 166 -10.88 -0.23 -14.03
C VAL A 166 -10.30 -0.17 -15.44
N SER A 167 -9.76 0.99 -15.80
CA SER A 167 -9.07 1.19 -17.08
C SER A 167 -7.63 1.59 -16.82
N ALA A 168 -6.68 0.92 -17.45
CA ALA A 168 -5.27 1.23 -17.32
C ALA A 168 -4.57 1.21 -18.67
N THR A 169 -3.58 2.08 -18.84
CA THR A 169 -2.60 1.97 -19.92
C THR A 169 -1.39 1.24 -19.34
N LEU A 170 -1.01 0.13 -19.95
CA LEU A 170 0.21 -0.61 -19.62
C LEU A 170 1.29 -0.24 -20.61
N GLU A 171 2.52 -0.10 -20.13
CA GLU A 171 3.66 0.21 -20.97
C GLU A 171 4.88 -0.61 -20.56
N SER A 172 5.64 -1.05 -21.56
CA SER A 172 6.90 -1.76 -21.38
C SER A 172 8.00 -1.05 -22.17
N LYS A 173 9.02 -0.55 -21.47
CA LYS A 173 10.27 -0.03 -22.06
C LYS A 173 11.41 -0.96 -21.63
N GLY A 174 11.75 -1.92 -22.48
CA GLY A 174 12.71 -2.98 -22.16
C GLY A 174 12.12 -4.01 -21.21
N GLU A 175 12.70 -4.13 -20.01
CA GLU A 175 12.27 -5.08 -18.96
C GLU A 175 11.52 -4.40 -17.81
N LYS A 176 11.22 -3.10 -17.93
CA LYS A 176 10.58 -2.32 -16.88
C LYS A 176 9.09 -2.14 -17.20
N PRO A 177 8.20 -3.01 -16.68
CA PRO A 177 6.76 -2.80 -16.78
C PRO A 177 6.36 -1.57 -15.96
N ARG A 178 5.51 -0.72 -16.54
CA ARG A 178 4.93 0.44 -15.85
C ARG A 178 3.47 0.64 -16.21
N ILE A 179 2.74 1.30 -15.33
CA ILE A 179 1.32 1.66 -15.51
C ILE A 179 1.23 3.19 -15.54
N PRO A 180 1.45 3.85 -16.69
CA PRO A 180 1.45 5.32 -16.78
C PRO A 180 0.10 5.95 -16.45
N SER A 181 -1.01 5.27 -16.75
CA SER A 181 -2.35 5.79 -16.52
C SER A 181 -3.23 4.70 -15.89
N LEU A 182 -4.02 5.07 -14.89
CA LEU A 182 -5.03 4.21 -14.29
C LEU A 182 -6.21 5.06 -13.83
N SER A 183 -7.41 4.58 -14.12
CA SER A 183 -8.66 5.20 -13.67
C SER A 183 -9.64 4.14 -13.20
N VAL A 184 -10.46 4.52 -12.22
CA VAL A 184 -11.54 3.67 -11.69
C VAL A 184 -12.84 4.46 -11.74
N GLN A 185 -13.87 3.86 -12.32
CA GLN A 185 -15.22 4.42 -12.41
C GLN A 185 -16.21 3.43 -11.79
N CYS A 186 -16.96 3.85 -10.79
CA CYS A 186 -17.96 3.00 -10.12
C CYS A 186 -19.34 3.67 -10.16
N GLY A 187 -20.37 2.91 -10.54
CA GLY A 187 -21.73 3.45 -10.72
C GLY A 187 -21.79 4.59 -11.73
N GLY A 188 -20.95 4.56 -12.76
CA GLY A 188 -20.83 5.62 -13.77
C GLY A 188 -20.10 6.88 -13.30
N LYS A 189 -19.59 6.95 -12.06
CA LYS A 189 -18.85 8.12 -11.55
C LYS A 189 -17.35 7.83 -11.44
N PRO A 190 -16.47 8.75 -11.87
CA PRO A 190 -15.03 8.59 -11.66
C PRO A 190 -14.73 8.68 -10.16
N VAL A 191 -14.08 7.65 -9.60
CA VAL A 191 -13.72 7.60 -8.17
C VAL A 191 -12.22 7.73 -7.96
N TYR A 192 -11.42 7.42 -8.98
CA TYR A 192 -9.97 7.53 -8.94
C TYR A 192 -9.40 7.80 -10.34
N ARG A 193 -8.38 8.65 -10.41
CA ARG A 193 -7.57 8.86 -11.61
C ARG A 193 -6.12 9.17 -11.24
N SER A 194 -5.19 8.37 -11.77
CA SER A 194 -3.76 8.50 -11.45
C SER A 194 -3.12 9.79 -11.98
N SER A 195 -3.79 10.50 -12.91
CA SER A 195 -3.35 11.78 -13.44
C SER A 195 -3.82 12.98 -12.62
N ASP A 196 -4.67 12.79 -11.61
CA ASP A 196 -5.12 13.89 -10.76
C ASP A 196 -3.94 14.48 -10.00
N LYS A 197 -3.97 15.81 -9.80
CA LYS A 197 -2.88 16.54 -9.15
C LYS A 197 -2.62 15.97 -7.75
N LEU A 198 -1.38 15.58 -7.50
CA LEU A 198 -0.95 15.12 -6.19
C LEU A 198 -0.51 16.32 -5.35
N GLU A 199 -1.07 16.45 -4.15
CA GLU A 199 -0.67 17.43 -3.14
C GLU A 199 -0.40 16.69 -1.82
N GLY A 200 0.86 16.69 -1.39
CA GLY A 200 1.35 15.91 -0.25
C GLY A 200 2.28 14.77 -0.67
N MET A 201 2.37 13.74 0.17
CA MET A 201 3.23 12.57 -0.07
C MET A 201 2.42 11.42 -0.66
N SER A 202 2.97 10.73 -1.67
CA SER A 202 2.42 9.46 -2.15
C SER A 202 3.49 8.39 -2.22
N MET A 203 3.13 7.21 -1.75
CA MET A 203 3.82 5.96 -2.01
C MET A 203 3.03 5.23 -3.09
N SER A 204 3.61 5.18 -4.30
CA SER A 204 3.03 4.42 -5.41
C SER A 204 3.86 3.18 -5.71
N SER A 205 3.18 2.06 -5.93
CA SER A 205 3.76 0.83 -6.45
C SER A 205 2.87 0.31 -7.58
N SER A 206 3.49 -0.22 -8.63
CA SER A 206 2.78 -0.75 -9.79
C SER A 206 3.51 -1.94 -10.37
N GLY A 207 2.77 -2.96 -10.76
CA GLY A 207 3.26 -4.11 -11.50
C GLY A 207 2.14 -4.78 -12.27
N PHE A 208 2.49 -5.49 -13.34
CA PHE A 208 1.53 -6.28 -14.09
C PHE A 208 2.14 -7.61 -14.53
N ALA A 209 1.27 -8.60 -14.69
CA ALA A 209 1.56 -9.87 -15.32
C ALA A 209 0.72 -10.01 -16.60
N GLU A 210 1.21 -10.80 -17.54
CA GLU A 210 0.60 -11.02 -18.85
C GLU A 210 0.44 -12.51 -19.06
N GLU A 211 -0.76 -12.90 -19.47
CA GLU A 211 -1.12 -14.25 -19.84
C GLU A 211 -1.64 -14.27 -21.28
N PRO A 212 -1.39 -15.37 -22.03
CA PRO A 212 -1.98 -15.54 -23.34
C PRO A 212 -3.51 -15.61 -23.23
N GLY A 213 -4.20 -14.91 -24.12
CA GLY A 213 -5.66 -14.97 -24.25
C GLY A 213 -6.12 -16.27 -24.92
N LYS A 214 -7.46 -16.48 -24.94
CA LYS A 214 -8.07 -17.67 -25.55
C LYS A 214 -7.87 -17.73 -27.07
N GLU A 215 -7.74 -16.57 -27.70
CA GLU A 215 -7.53 -16.45 -29.15
C GLU A 215 -6.07 -16.12 -29.46
N ALA A 216 -5.56 -16.67 -30.57
CA ALA A 216 -4.19 -16.40 -31.00
C ALA A 216 -3.96 -14.89 -31.23
N GLY A 217 -2.87 -14.36 -30.66
CA GLY A 217 -2.54 -12.94 -30.74
C GLY A 217 -3.36 -12.04 -29.81
N THR A 218 -4.07 -12.62 -28.83
CA THR A 218 -4.69 -11.89 -27.73
C THR A 218 -3.95 -12.14 -26.42
N PHE A 219 -3.96 -11.14 -25.55
CA PHE A 219 -3.29 -11.17 -24.24
C PHE A 219 -4.23 -10.63 -23.17
N ALA A 220 -4.18 -11.22 -21.99
CA ALA A 220 -4.92 -10.76 -20.82
C ALA A 220 -3.96 -10.42 -19.70
N TYR A 221 -4.30 -9.42 -18.89
CA TYR A 221 -3.38 -8.83 -17.94
C TYR A 221 -3.91 -8.89 -16.52
N ALA A 222 -3.03 -9.16 -15.56
CA ALA A 222 -3.28 -8.96 -14.15
C ALA A 222 -2.44 -7.78 -13.65
N ILE A 223 -2.97 -6.95 -12.76
CA ILE A 223 -2.26 -5.79 -12.23
C ILE A 223 -2.28 -5.74 -10.71
N LYS A 224 -1.19 -5.23 -10.15
CA LYS A 224 -1.08 -4.78 -8.77
C LYS A 224 -0.72 -3.31 -8.78
N TYR A 225 -1.53 -2.50 -8.11
CA TYR A 225 -1.35 -1.06 -8.08
C TYR A 225 -1.72 -0.54 -6.69
N SER A 226 -0.81 0.21 -6.08
CA SER A 226 -1.05 0.90 -4.81
C SER A 226 -0.66 2.35 -4.98
N ASP A 227 -1.51 3.26 -4.55
CA ASP A 227 -1.27 4.70 -4.52
C ASP A 227 -1.87 5.25 -3.23
N THR A 228 -1.03 5.31 -2.20
CA THR A 228 -1.43 5.61 -0.81
C THR A 228 -0.51 6.64 -0.20
N GLY A 229 -0.99 7.45 0.73
CA GLY A 229 -0.13 8.39 1.46
C GLY A 229 -0.90 9.51 2.14
N ALA A 230 -0.20 10.27 2.98
CA ALA A 230 -0.75 11.45 3.64
C ALA A 230 -0.94 12.57 2.60
N ARG A 231 -2.21 12.91 2.33
CA ARG A 231 -2.59 13.87 1.29
C ARG A 231 -3.44 14.97 1.87
N SER A 232 -3.26 16.18 1.34
CA SER A 232 -4.12 17.34 1.60
C SER A 232 -5.01 17.69 0.40
N GLY A 233 -4.71 17.14 -0.79
CA GLY A 233 -5.42 17.44 -2.02
C GLY A 233 -6.61 16.51 -2.33
N PRO A 234 -7.34 16.78 -3.43
CA PRO A 234 -8.55 16.05 -3.82
C PRO A 234 -8.29 14.65 -4.40
N ARG A 235 -7.03 14.28 -4.63
CA ARG A 235 -6.66 13.00 -5.24
C ARG A 235 -6.91 11.85 -4.26
N THR A 236 -7.81 10.98 -4.66
CA THR A 236 -8.21 9.79 -3.89
C THR A 236 -7.11 8.73 -3.90
N GLN A 237 -7.12 7.86 -2.89
CA GLN A 237 -6.17 6.76 -2.72
C GLN A 237 -6.73 5.48 -3.33
N LEU A 238 -5.83 4.58 -3.75
CA LEU A 238 -6.19 3.32 -4.38
C LEU A 238 -5.28 2.19 -3.89
N SER A 239 -5.87 1.04 -3.61
CA SER A 239 -5.17 -0.23 -3.52
C SER A 239 -5.92 -1.24 -4.39
N LEU A 240 -5.22 -1.83 -5.36
CA LEU A 240 -5.79 -2.73 -6.35
C LEU A 240 -4.87 -3.93 -6.52
N ASP A 241 -5.44 -5.12 -6.37
CA ASP A 241 -4.77 -6.38 -6.71
C ASP A 241 -5.77 -7.25 -7.47
N THR A 242 -5.65 -7.28 -8.80
CA THR A 242 -6.56 -8.10 -9.60
C THR A 242 -6.33 -9.58 -9.35
N THR A 243 -5.11 -10.02 -9.01
CA THR A 243 -4.84 -11.44 -8.70
C THR A 243 -5.63 -11.93 -7.49
N GLN A 244 -5.95 -11.02 -6.55
CA GLN A 244 -6.81 -11.29 -5.39
C GLN A 244 -8.29 -10.94 -5.66
N GLY A 245 -8.60 -10.43 -6.85
CA GLY A 245 -9.93 -10.06 -7.29
C GLY A 245 -10.54 -8.89 -6.51
N GLN A 246 -9.72 -8.02 -5.93
CA GLN A 246 -10.19 -6.96 -5.03
C GLN A 246 -9.51 -5.62 -5.29
N GLY A 247 -10.27 -4.55 -5.09
CA GLY A 247 -9.77 -3.19 -5.06
C GLY A 247 -10.53 -2.32 -4.07
N VAL A 248 -9.84 -1.30 -3.56
CA VAL A 248 -10.38 -0.31 -2.63
C VAL A 248 -9.95 1.09 -3.07
N VAL A 249 -10.92 1.99 -3.23
CA VAL A 249 -10.69 3.42 -3.47
C VAL A 249 -11.25 4.19 -2.28
N TRP A 250 -10.50 5.16 -1.76
CA TRP A 250 -10.99 5.98 -0.67
C TRP A 250 -10.45 7.41 -0.73
N SER A 251 -11.16 8.31 -0.07
CA SER A 251 -10.75 9.69 0.14
C SER A 251 -10.85 10.03 1.62
N ASP A 252 -9.75 10.54 2.18
CA ASP A 252 -9.72 11.09 3.55
C ASP A 252 -10.03 12.60 3.55
N VAL A 253 -10.20 13.20 2.37
CA VAL A 253 -10.54 14.62 2.15
C VAL A 253 -11.97 14.71 1.61
N VAL A 254 -12.71 15.76 1.96
CA VAL A 254 -14.11 15.95 1.56
C VAL A 254 -14.25 15.99 0.02
N PRO A 255 -15.18 15.19 -0.57
CA PRO A 255 -16.07 14.24 0.10
C PRO A 255 -15.32 13.00 0.60
N ILE A 256 -15.49 12.68 1.89
CA ILE A 256 -14.90 11.48 2.49
C ILE A 256 -15.72 10.28 2.03
N PHE A 257 -15.05 9.31 1.42
CA PHE A 257 -15.72 8.10 0.96
C PHE A 257 -14.76 6.91 0.94
N ARG A 258 -15.34 5.71 0.88
CA ARG A 258 -14.62 4.45 0.68
C ARG A 258 -15.47 3.50 -0.15
N VAL A 259 -14.90 2.98 -1.23
CA VAL A 259 -15.52 2.01 -2.13
C VAL A 259 -14.63 0.79 -2.23
N GLU A 260 -15.17 -0.36 -1.86
CA GLU A 260 -14.58 -1.67 -2.04
C GLU A 260 -15.29 -2.32 -3.23
N PHE A 261 -14.54 -2.94 -4.14
CA PHE A 261 -15.08 -3.57 -5.33
C PHE A 261 -14.35 -4.87 -5.64
N SER A 262 -15.07 -5.83 -6.22
CA SER A 262 -14.50 -7.04 -6.78
C SER A 262 -14.20 -6.83 -8.26
N VAL A 263 -13.13 -7.47 -8.74
CA VAL A 263 -12.66 -7.36 -10.12
C VAL A 263 -12.17 -8.73 -10.60
N PRO A 264 -12.33 -9.09 -11.89
CA PRO A 264 -11.74 -10.32 -12.42
C PRO A 264 -10.22 -10.32 -12.32
N ALA A 265 -9.62 -11.51 -12.24
CA ALA A 265 -8.16 -11.64 -12.14
C ALA A 265 -7.42 -11.10 -13.36
N LEU A 266 -7.97 -11.39 -14.53
CA LEU A 266 -7.44 -11.02 -15.83
C LEU A 266 -8.34 -9.97 -16.48
N SER A 267 -7.73 -9.09 -17.28
CA SER A 267 -8.43 -8.11 -18.09
C SER A 267 -9.29 -8.78 -19.15
N ALA A 268 -10.14 -7.99 -19.82
CA ALA A 268 -10.62 -8.40 -21.13
C ALA A 268 -9.41 -8.69 -22.05
N PRO A 269 -9.47 -9.73 -22.90
CA PRO A 269 -8.39 -10.04 -23.82
C PRO A 269 -8.22 -8.89 -24.82
N VAL A 270 -6.98 -8.43 -24.99
CA VAL A 270 -6.63 -7.36 -25.92
C VAL A 270 -5.78 -7.94 -27.04
N ARG A 271 -6.11 -7.59 -28.28
CA ARG A 271 -5.33 -7.98 -29.45
C ARG A 271 -4.09 -7.10 -29.55
N GLY A 272 -2.93 -7.70 -29.77
CA GLY A 272 -1.69 -6.93 -29.90
C GLY A 272 -0.45 -7.80 -29.85
N GLU A 273 0.67 -7.17 -29.52
CA GLU A 273 1.92 -7.85 -29.22
C GLU A 273 2.11 -7.99 -27.72
N ARG A 274 2.80 -9.06 -27.33
CA ARG A 274 3.22 -9.29 -25.95
C ARG A 274 4.13 -8.15 -25.46
N LEU A 275 3.79 -7.59 -24.31
CA LEU A 275 4.51 -6.48 -23.67
C LEU A 275 5.76 -6.95 -22.92
N MET A 276 5.70 -8.14 -22.33
CA MET A 276 6.82 -8.70 -21.58
C MET A 276 7.63 -9.65 -22.45
N LYS A 277 8.95 -9.55 -22.43
CA LYS A 277 9.78 -10.57 -23.08
C LYS A 277 9.52 -11.91 -22.40
N GLU A 278 9.36 -12.94 -23.22
CA GLU A 278 9.37 -14.30 -22.71
C GLU A 278 10.71 -14.51 -22.04
N LYS A 279 10.69 -14.84 -20.74
CA LYS A 279 11.92 -15.11 -20.00
C LYS A 279 12.50 -16.37 -20.63
N SER A 280 13.49 -16.21 -21.50
CA SER A 280 14.14 -17.34 -22.15
C SER A 280 14.74 -18.22 -21.06
N GLU A 281 14.48 -19.51 -21.14
CA GLU A 281 14.85 -20.56 -20.18
C GLU A 281 16.37 -20.64 -19.90
N SER A 282 17.19 -19.86 -20.61
CA SER A 282 18.63 -19.73 -20.44
C SER A 282 19.08 -18.98 -19.17
N ASP A 283 18.22 -18.18 -18.53
CA ASP A 283 18.59 -17.37 -17.35
C ASP A 283 18.30 -18.08 -16.00
N GLN A 284 17.99 -19.37 -16.04
CA GLN A 284 17.73 -20.20 -14.84
C GLN A 284 18.90 -21.15 -14.47
N LYS A 285 20.08 -20.98 -15.06
CA LYS A 285 21.24 -21.86 -14.80
C LYS A 285 22.34 -21.19 -13.99
#